data_AF-R6X657-F1
#
_entry.id   AF-R6X657-F1
#
_cell.length_a   1.000
_cell.length_b   1.000
_cell.length_c   1.000
_cell.angle_alpha   90.00
_cell.angle_beta   90.00
_cell.angle_gamma   90.00
#
_symmetry.space_group_name_H-M   'P 1'
#
loop_
_entity.id
_entity.type
_entity.pdbx_description
1 polymer ?
#
loop_
_entity_poly.entity_id
_entity_poly.type
_entity_poly.pdbx_seq_one_letter_code
_entity_poly.pdbx_strand_id
1 'polypeptide(L)'
;MRVVFLQLPLFEKKELECMDIFDCWIYVLNNMEHLKEIPFLDKYPVFRKLAAIGDLQKLTPEERDYYEEDVKIMRDLYATDKWEKEKRRMAREAARKEVEAARKEVEDAHKKLETAHKEVESAHKEVEKLRREKEEACRAQEEATQKAKVKEKLAIAKELLSLHLPILQVMQATGLTKDQIEQLEN
;
A
#
# COMPACT_ATOMS: atom_id res chain seq x y z
N MET A 1 -26.00 19.82 -47.30
CA MET A 1 -25.77 18.39 -47.02
C MET A 1 -26.52 18.02 -45.75
N ARG A 2 -27.41 17.02 -45.80
CA ARG A 2 -28.05 16.47 -44.60
C ARG A 2 -27.21 15.32 -44.10
N VAL A 3 -26.73 15.41 -42.85
CA VAL A 3 -26.03 14.32 -42.17
C VAL A 3 -27.07 13.62 -41.31
N VAL A 4 -27.27 12.32 -41.55
CA VAL A 4 -28.17 11.48 -40.74
C VAL A 4 -27.29 10.63 -39.83
N PHE A 5 -27.51 10.73 -38.52
CA PHE A 5 -26.79 9.95 -37.52
C PHE A 5 -27.61 8.71 -37.16
N LEU A 6 -27.04 7.52 -37.35
CA LEU A 6 -27.72 6.24 -37.10
C LEU A 6 -27.02 5.50 -35.96
N GLN A 7 -27.72 5.31 -34.83
CA GLN A 7 -27.26 4.48 -33.71
C GLN A 7 -28.04 3.17 -33.71
N LEU A 8 -27.45 2.12 -34.28
CA LEU A 8 -28.04 0.76 -34.34
C LEU A 8 -28.42 0.17 -32.96
N PRO A 9 -27.67 0.39 -31.86
CA PRO A 9 -27.99 -0.20 -30.56
C PRO A 9 -29.29 0.30 -29.90
N LEU A 10 -29.86 1.42 -30.36
CA LEU A 10 -31.08 2.04 -29.81
C LEU A 10 -32.35 1.67 -30.61
N PHE A 11 -32.23 0.78 -31.60
CA PHE A 11 -33.35 0.37 -32.43
C PHE A 11 -34.10 -0.81 -31.79
N GLU A 12 -35.17 -0.50 -31.06
CA GLU A 12 -36.01 -1.49 -30.34
C GLU A 12 -37.34 -1.81 -31.04
N LYS A 13 -37.59 -1.22 -32.23
CA LYS A 13 -38.85 -1.40 -32.96
C LYS A 13 -39.04 -2.84 -33.42
N LYS A 14 -40.28 -3.35 -33.31
CA LYS A 14 -40.66 -4.70 -33.78
C LYS A 14 -41.13 -4.68 -35.24
N GLU A 15 -41.27 -5.87 -35.84
CA GLU A 15 -41.64 -6.02 -37.27
C GLU A 15 -42.92 -5.26 -37.66
N LEU A 16 -43.89 -5.20 -36.75
CA LEU A 16 -45.18 -4.53 -36.97
C LEU A 16 -45.11 -3.00 -36.85
N GLU A 17 -44.07 -2.48 -36.21
CA GLU A 17 -43.85 -1.04 -35.97
C GLU A 17 -42.92 -0.42 -37.02
N CYS A 18 -42.38 -1.24 -37.92
CA CYS A 18 -41.56 -0.79 -39.05
C CYS A 18 -42.48 -0.16 -40.12
N MET A 19 -42.68 1.16 -40.02
CA MET A 19 -43.56 1.92 -40.90
C MET A 19 -42.85 2.44 -42.15
N ASP A 20 -41.54 2.70 -42.08
CA ASP A 20 -40.74 3.22 -43.19
C ASP A 20 -39.78 2.16 -43.76
N ILE A 21 -39.43 2.29 -45.04
CA ILE A 21 -38.44 1.41 -45.69
C ILE A 21 -37.10 1.44 -44.96
N PHE A 22 -36.73 2.59 -44.37
CA PHE A 22 -35.52 2.75 -43.59
C PHE A 22 -35.57 1.97 -42.27
N ASP A 23 -36.70 1.99 -41.56
CA ASP A 23 -36.90 1.18 -40.35
C ASP A 23 -36.82 -0.33 -40.68
N CYS A 24 -37.38 -0.75 -41.81
CA CYS A 24 -37.26 -2.14 -42.28
C CYS A 24 -35.80 -2.54 -42.54
N TRP A 25 -35.00 -1.66 -43.16
CA TRP A 25 -33.57 -1.91 -43.37
C TRP A 25 -32.80 -2.02 -42.05
N ILE A 26 -33.05 -1.13 -41.09
CA ILE A 26 -32.40 -1.19 -39.78
C ILE A 26 -32.81 -2.46 -39.04
N TYR A 27 -34.09 -2.84 -39.09
CA TYR A 27 -34.59 -4.07 -38.46
C TYR A 27 -33.88 -5.31 -39.00
N VAL A 28 -33.78 -5.43 -40.33
CA VAL A 28 -33.08 -6.56 -40.97
C VAL A 28 -31.61 -6.57 -40.56
N LEU A 29 -30.91 -5.44 -40.70
CA LEU A 29 -29.47 -5.33 -40.37
C LEU A 29 -29.18 -5.62 -38.89
N ASN A 30 -30.05 -5.19 -37.98
CA ASN A 30 -29.86 -5.41 -36.54
C ASN A 30 -30.12 -6.87 -36.13
N ASN A 31 -30.97 -7.60 -36.86
CA ASN A 31 -31.36 -8.98 -36.53
C ASN A 31 -30.78 -10.03 -37.49
N MET A 32 -29.82 -9.67 -38.36
CA MET A 32 -29.22 -10.58 -39.36
C MET A 32 -28.64 -11.88 -38.77
N GLU A 33 -28.15 -11.85 -37.53
CA GLU A 33 -27.60 -13.05 -36.86
C GLU A 33 -28.69 -14.05 -36.45
N HIS A 34 -29.92 -13.59 -36.24
CA HIS A 34 -31.02 -14.39 -35.67
C HIS A 34 -32.19 -14.61 -36.63
N LEU A 35 -32.22 -13.89 -37.75
CA LEU A 35 -33.25 -14.00 -38.79
C LEU A 35 -32.99 -15.22 -39.68
N LYS A 36 -33.89 -16.21 -39.63
CA LYS A 36 -33.87 -17.37 -40.54
C LYS A 36 -34.40 -17.05 -41.94
N GLU A 37 -35.34 -16.12 -42.03
CA GLU A 37 -35.90 -15.60 -43.27
C GLU A 37 -36.11 -14.09 -43.13
N ILE A 38 -35.92 -13.34 -44.21
CA ILE A 38 -36.07 -11.89 -44.18
C ILE A 38 -37.57 -11.53 -44.12
N PRO A 39 -38.08 -10.89 -43.05
CA PRO A 39 -39.44 -10.40 -43.03
C PRO A 39 -39.54 -9.21 -43.99
N PHE A 40 -40.72 -8.96 -44.59
CA PHE A 40 -40.98 -7.89 -45.57
C PHE A 40 -40.61 -8.15 -47.05
N LEU A 41 -40.34 -9.40 -47.43
CA LEU A 41 -40.13 -9.81 -48.84
C LEU A 41 -41.27 -9.35 -49.77
N ASP A 42 -42.50 -9.38 -49.27
CA ASP A 42 -43.71 -9.02 -50.02
C ASP A 42 -43.93 -7.51 -50.12
N LYS A 43 -43.41 -6.71 -49.15
CA LYS A 43 -43.65 -5.27 -49.11
C LYS A 43 -42.76 -4.50 -50.07
N TYR A 44 -41.49 -4.90 -50.22
CA TYR A 44 -40.55 -4.18 -51.08
C TYR A 44 -39.69 -5.14 -51.94
N PRO A 45 -39.61 -4.93 -53.26
CA PRO A 45 -38.78 -5.74 -54.16
C PRO A 45 -37.29 -5.75 -53.81
N VAL A 46 -36.81 -4.72 -53.09
CA VAL A 46 -35.42 -4.60 -52.68
C VAL A 46 -35.01 -5.71 -51.70
N PHE A 47 -35.91 -6.13 -50.80
CA PHE A 47 -35.64 -7.20 -49.84
C PHE A 47 -35.63 -8.58 -50.52
N ARG A 48 -36.35 -8.78 -51.64
CA ARG A 48 -36.21 -9.99 -52.47
C ARG A 48 -34.82 -10.10 -53.10
N LYS A 49 -34.25 -8.99 -53.55
CA LYS A 49 -32.87 -8.97 -54.06
C LYS A 49 -31.87 -9.23 -52.93
N LEU A 50 -32.09 -8.64 -51.75
CA LEU A 50 -31.26 -8.87 -50.57
C LEU A 50 -31.27 -10.34 -50.14
N ALA A 51 -32.45 -10.96 -50.03
CA ALA A 51 -32.57 -12.38 -49.72
C ALA A 51 -31.89 -13.25 -50.78
N ALA A 52 -32.00 -12.89 -52.05
CA ALA A 52 -31.32 -13.59 -53.13
C ALA A 52 -29.78 -13.46 -53.08
N ILE A 53 -29.24 -12.38 -52.49
CA ILE A 53 -27.79 -12.16 -52.32
C ILE A 53 -27.30 -12.84 -51.03
N GLY A 54 -28.09 -12.82 -49.96
CA GLY A 54 -27.75 -13.47 -48.69
C GLY A 54 -27.89 -14.98 -48.67
N ASP A 55 -28.45 -15.57 -49.73
CA ASP A 55 -28.63 -17.01 -49.87
C ASP A 55 -27.28 -17.68 -50.15
N LEU A 56 -26.68 -18.26 -49.11
CA LEU A 56 -25.36 -18.91 -49.19
C LEU A 56 -25.30 -20.00 -50.27
N GLN A 57 -26.44 -20.56 -50.67
CA GLN A 57 -26.54 -21.61 -51.68
C GLN A 57 -26.25 -21.11 -53.11
N LYS A 58 -26.30 -19.79 -53.33
CA LYS A 58 -25.96 -19.17 -54.63
C LYS A 58 -24.51 -18.75 -54.76
N LEU A 59 -23.69 -18.88 -53.70
CA LEU A 59 -22.26 -18.63 -53.82
C LEU A 59 -21.65 -19.59 -54.84
N THR A 60 -20.82 -19.04 -55.71
CA THR A 60 -19.93 -19.83 -56.55
C THR A 60 -18.96 -20.64 -55.67
N PRO A 61 -18.43 -21.77 -56.16
CA PRO A 61 -17.44 -22.55 -55.41
C PRO A 61 -16.27 -21.69 -54.90
N GLU A 62 -15.79 -20.74 -55.71
CA GLU A 62 -14.70 -19.84 -55.36
C GLU A 62 -15.08 -18.90 -54.20
N GLU A 63 -16.26 -18.28 -54.24
CA GLU A 63 -16.73 -17.40 -53.15
C GLU A 63 -16.94 -18.19 -51.84
N ARG A 64 -17.34 -19.47 -51.94
CA ARG A 64 -17.51 -20.35 -50.78
C ARG A 64 -16.18 -20.66 -50.12
N ASP A 65 -15.14 -20.93 -50.91
CA ASP A 65 -13.80 -21.19 -50.39
C ASP A 65 -13.25 -19.96 -49.63
N TYR A 66 -13.44 -18.75 -50.17
CA TYR A 66 -13.08 -17.51 -49.44
C TYR A 66 -13.84 -17.36 -48.13
N TYR A 67 -15.14 -17.65 -48.13
CA TYR A 67 -15.95 -17.60 -46.92
C TYR A 67 -15.49 -18.62 -45.86
N GLU A 68 -15.20 -19.85 -46.26
CA GLU A 68 -14.67 -20.88 -45.37
C GLU A 68 -13.29 -20.49 -44.81
N GLU A 69 -12.44 -19.87 -45.61
CA GLU A 69 -11.14 -19.36 -45.18
C GLU A 69 -11.28 -18.23 -44.16
N ASP A 70 -12.18 -17.26 -44.39
CA ASP A 70 -12.47 -16.19 -43.43
C ASP A 70 -13.02 -16.74 -42.11
N VAL A 71 -13.93 -17.72 -42.16
CA VAL A 71 -14.46 -18.40 -40.97
C VAL A 71 -13.35 -19.12 -40.21
N LYS A 72 -12.43 -19.79 -40.93
CA LYS A 72 -11.28 -20.46 -40.33
C LYS A 72 -10.35 -19.46 -39.64
N ILE A 73 -10.03 -18.34 -40.30
CA ILE A 73 -9.21 -17.27 -39.73
C ILE A 73 -9.86 -16.73 -38.45
N MET A 74 -11.16 -16.44 -38.48
CA MET A 74 -11.90 -15.97 -37.31
C MET A 74 -11.85 -16.98 -36.14
N ARG A 75 -11.98 -18.26 -36.44
CA ARG A 75 -11.91 -19.33 -35.42
C ARG A 75 -10.51 -19.47 -34.83
N ASP A 76 -9.48 -19.39 -35.66
CA ASP A 76 -8.07 -19.49 -35.23
C ASP A 76 -7.67 -18.28 -34.37
N LEU A 77 -8.11 -17.08 -34.74
CA LEU A 77 -7.92 -15.86 -33.94
C LEU A 77 -8.62 -15.97 -32.59
N TYR A 78 -9.88 -16.42 -32.57
CA TYR A 78 -10.63 -16.62 -31.32
C TYR A 78 -9.97 -17.67 -30.41
N ALA A 79 -9.50 -18.78 -30.98
CA ALA A 79 -8.80 -19.82 -30.23
C ALA A 79 -7.49 -19.28 -29.61
N THR A 80 -6.73 -18.48 -30.38
CA THR A 80 -5.48 -17.86 -29.93
C THR A 80 -5.72 -16.86 -28.81
N ASP A 81 -6.66 -15.93 -28.98
CA ASP A 81 -7.01 -14.93 -27.96
C ASP A 81 -7.53 -15.61 -26.67
N LYS A 82 -8.38 -16.63 -26.80
CA LYS A 82 -8.88 -17.41 -25.67
C LYS A 82 -7.72 -18.10 -24.93
N TRP A 83 -6.80 -18.72 -25.66
CA TRP A 83 -5.61 -19.35 -25.09
C TRP A 83 -4.70 -18.34 -24.38
N GLU A 84 -4.44 -17.19 -24.99
CA GLU A 84 -3.61 -16.13 -24.38
C GLU A 84 -4.23 -15.57 -23.10
N LYS A 85 -5.53 -15.31 -23.10
CA LYS A 85 -6.28 -14.88 -21.91
C LYS A 85 -6.17 -15.91 -20.79
N GLU A 86 -6.34 -17.18 -21.11
CA GLU A 86 -6.25 -18.27 -20.15
C GLU A 86 -4.83 -18.43 -19.61
N LYS A 87 -3.81 -18.37 -20.48
CA LYS A 87 -2.40 -18.37 -20.07
C LYS A 87 -2.08 -17.20 -19.14
N ARG A 88 -2.62 -16.01 -19.43
CA ARG A 88 -2.46 -14.83 -18.56
C ARG A 88 -3.19 -14.99 -17.23
N ARG A 89 -4.36 -15.63 -17.21
CA ARG A 89 -5.09 -15.97 -15.98
C ARG A 89 -4.25 -16.91 -15.11
N MET A 90 -3.75 -17.99 -15.68
CA MET A 90 -2.90 -18.97 -14.99
C MET A 90 -1.62 -18.33 -14.44
N ALA A 91 -0.93 -17.49 -15.22
CA ALA A 91 0.25 -16.77 -14.77
C ALA A 91 -0.06 -15.82 -13.58
N ARG A 92 -1.20 -15.13 -13.62
CA ARG A 92 -1.65 -14.28 -12.50
C ARG A 92 -1.99 -15.09 -11.25
N GLU A 93 -2.59 -16.27 -11.40
CA GLU A 93 -2.88 -17.15 -10.27
C GLU A 93 -1.61 -17.72 -9.65
N ALA A 94 -0.63 -18.12 -10.46
CA ALA A 94 0.68 -18.54 -9.98
C ALA A 94 1.38 -17.40 -9.21
N ALA A 95 1.44 -16.20 -9.78
CA ALA A 95 2.01 -15.03 -9.13
C ALA A 95 1.27 -14.68 -7.81
N ARG A 96 -0.05 -14.80 -7.77
CA ARG A 96 -0.84 -14.60 -6.53
C ARG A 96 -0.46 -15.61 -5.44
N LYS A 97 -0.28 -16.88 -5.80
CA LYS A 97 0.13 -17.92 -4.84
C LYS A 97 1.53 -17.64 -4.28
N GLU A 98 2.47 -17.21 -5.12
CA GLU A 98 3.80 -16.82 -4.68
C GLU A 98 3.77 -15.61 -3.73
N VAL A 99 3.00 -14.58 -4.07
CA VAL A 99 2.81 -13.40 -3.21
C VAL A 99 2.13 -13.78 -1.90
N GLU A 100 1.15 -14.69 -1.92
CA GLU A 100 0.50 -15.16 -0.69
C GLU A 100 1.48 -15.92 0.21
N ALA A 101 2.33 -16.77 -0.36
CA ALA A 101 3.38 -17.46 0.38
C ALA A 101 4.37 -16.47 1.01
N ALA A 102 4.88 -15.51 0.22
CA ALA A 102 5.76 -14.45 0.73
C ALA A 102 5.09 -13.60 1.83
N ARG A 103 3.79 -13.33 1.70
CA ARG A 103 3.03 -12.58 2.72
C ARG A 103 2.96 -13.33 4.05
N LYS A 104 2.80 -14.66 4.04
CA LYS A 104 2.82 -15.48 5.26
C LYS A 104 4.18 -15.43 5.94
N GLU A 105 5.27 -15.54 5.17
CA GLU A 105 6.63 -15.40 5.70
C GLU A 105 6.87 -14.02 6.33
N VAL A 106 6.40 -12.95 5.67
CA VAL A 106 6.49 -11.58 6.21
C VAL A 106 5.65 -11.43 7.48
N GLU A 107 4.46 -12.03 7.54
CA GLU A 107 3.61 -12.00 8.73
C GLU A 107 4.29 -12.69 9.92
N ASP A 108 4.90 -13.85 9.70
CA ASP A 108 5.65 -14.56 10.73
C ASP A 108 6.90 -13.79 11.18
N ALA A 109 7.60 -13.15 10.25
CA ALA A 109 8.70 -12.24 10.57
C ALA A 109 8.23 -11.02 11.38
N HIS A 110 7.06 -10.46 11.06
CA HIS A 110 6.48 -9.34 11.78
C HIS A 110 6.11 -9.72 13.23
N LYS A 111 5.52 -10.91 13.44
CA LYS A 111 5.23 -11.42 14.79
C LYS A 111 6.51 -11.54 15.64
N LYS A 112 7.60 -12.09 15.06
CA LYS A 112 8.91 -12.18 15.73
C LYS A 112 9.49 -10.80 16.04
N LEU A 113 9.32 -9.85 15.12
CA LEU A 113 9.77 -8.47 15.34
C LEU A 113 8.98 -7.80 16.47
N GLU A 114 7.67 -8.03 16.54
CA GLU A 114 6.81 -7.49 17.60
C GLU A 114 7.22 -8.01 18.98
N THR A 115 7.53 -9.32 19.09
CA THR A 115 8.04 -9.89 20.34
C THR A 115 9.39 -9.31 20.73
N ALA A 116 10.32 -9.18 19.76
CA ALA A 116 11.62 -8.56 20.02
C ALA A 116 11.47 -7.09 20.43
N HIS A 117 10.52 -6.36 19.84
CA HIS A 117 10.26 -4.97 20.21
C HIS A 117 9.78 -4.83 21.66
N LYS A 118 8.91 -5.74 22.13
CA LYS A 118 8.46 -5.78 23.53
C LYS A 118 9.61 -6.05 24.51
N GLU A 119 10.53 -6.95 24.17
CA GLU A 119 11.72 -7.24 24.97
C GLU A 119 12.68 -6.03 25.02
N VAL A 120 12.86 -5.34 23.89
CA VAL A 120 13.65 -4.10 23.84
C VAL A 120 12.99 -3.01 24.67
N GLU A 121 11.67 -2.90 24.64
CA GLU A 121 10.94 -1.92 25.45
C GLU A 121 11.12 -2.19 26.96
N SER A 122 11.05 -3.45 27.40
CA SER A 122 11.30 -3.80 28.80
C SER A 122 12.75 -3.54 29.21
N ALA A 123 13.72 -3.93 28.38
CA ALA A 123 15.14 -3.63 28.61
C ALA A 123 15.39 -2.12 28.69
N HIS A 124 14.74 -1.32 27.83
CA HIS A 124 14.87 0.14 27.85
C HIS A 124 14.36 0.74 29.18
N LYS A 125 13.24 0.24 29.71
CA LYS A 125 12.71 0.66 31.01
C LYS A 125 13.68 0.34 32.16
N GLU A 126 14.32 -0.82 32.14
CA GLU A 126 15.33 -1.19 33.13
C GLU A 126 16.59 -0.31 33.04
N VAL A 127 17.08 -0.06 31.83
CA VAL A 127 18.23 0.83 31.60
C VAL A 127 17.94 2.25 32.08
N GLU A 128 16.74 2.78 31.81
CA GLU A 128 16.29 4.08 32.32
C GLU A 128 16.30 4.13 33.85
N LYS A 129 15.83 3.07 34.52
CA LYS A 129 15.84 2.98 35.98
C LYS A 129 17.27 2.98 36.54
N LEU A 130 18.14 2.13 35.99
CA LEU A 130 19.55 2.06 36.39
C LEU A 130 20.28 3.39 36.18
N ARG A 131 19.94 4.11 35.11
CA ARG A 131 20.51 5.43 34.84
C ARG A 131 20.14 6.44 35.93
N ARG A 132 18.87 6.47 36.36
CA ARG A 132 18.41 7.35 37.46
C ARG A 132 19.11 7.00 38.77
N GLU A 133 19.16 5.72 39.12
CA GLU A 133 19.86 5.25 40.32
C GLU A 133 21.34 5.63 40.30
N LYS A 134 22.00 5.50 39.14
CA LYS A 134 23.41 5.92 38.97
C LYS A 134 23.59 7.44 39.10
N GLU A 135 22.69 8.24 38.53
CA GLU A 135 22.73 9.70 38.65
C GLU A 135 22.55 10.15 40.11
N GLU A 136 21.62 9.53 40.85
CA GLU A 136 21.41 9.78 42.28
C GLU A 136 22.63 9.38 43.13
N ALA A 137 23.20 8.19 42.87
CA ALA A 137 24.41 7.73 43.55
C ALA A 137 25.60 8.66 43.29
N CYS A 138 25.75 9.17 42.06
CA CYS A 138 26.80 10.12 41.70
C CYS A 138 26.66 11.43 42.50
N ARG A 139 25.44 11.99 42.57
CA ARG A 139 25.15 13.20 43.37
C ARG A 139 25.44 12.97 44.86
N ALA A 140 25.01 11.84 45.40
CA ALA A 140 25.26 11.49 46.81
C ALA A 140 26.76 11.35 47.11
N GLN A 141 27.52 10.73 46.20
CA GLN A 141 28.98 10.60 46.33
C GLN A 141 29.68 11.96 46.24
N GLU A 142 29.29 12.81 45.30
CA GLU A 142 29.81 14.18 45.19
C GLU A 142 29.55 14.97 46.48
N GLU A 143 28.33 14.96 47.00
CA GLU A 143 28.02 15.61 48.28
C GLU A 143 28.82 15.04 49.46
N ALA A 144 28.97 13.72 49.54
CA ALA A 144 29.72 13.07 50.60
C ALA A 144 31.20 13.47 50.56
N THR A 145 31.82 13.50 49.37
CA THR A 145 33.21 13.94 49.20
C THR A 145 33.39 15.43 49.53
N GLN A 146 32.43 16.28 49.19
CA GLN A 146 32.47 17.71 49.56
C GLN A 146 32.35 17.88 51.08
N LYS A 147 31.37 17.22 51.72
CA LYS A 147 31.19 17.24 53.17
C LYS A 147 32.43 16.70 53.89
N ALA A 148 33.06 15.64 53.38
CA ALA A 148 34.30 15.09 53.94
C ALA A 148 35.46 16.11 53.89
N LYS A 149 35.69 16.74 52.72
CA LYS A 149 36.71 17.79 52.56
C LYS A 149 36.48 18.97 53.51
N VAL A 150 35.23 19.39 53.71
CA VAL A 150 34.89 20.47 54.65
C VAL A 150 35.16 20.04 56.10
N LYS A 151 34.77 18.82 56.50
CA LYS A 151 35.04 18.29 57.84
C LYS A 151 36.54 18.18 58.13
N GLU A 152 37.34 17.77 57.16
CA GLU A 152 38.80 17.71 57.27
C GLU A 152 39.41 19.09 57.51
N LYS A 153 39.00 20.10 56.73
CA LYS A 153 39.40 21.51 56.95
C LYS A 153 39.02 22.02 58.35
N LEU A 154 37.81 21.68 58.83
CA LEU A 154 37.35 22.05 60.18
C LEU A 154 38.14 21.35 61.29
N ALA A 155 38.53 20.09 61.11
CA ALA A 155 39.34 19.35 62.08
C ALA A 155 40.73 19.97 62.23
N ILE A 156 41.38 20.30 61.10
CA ILE A 156 42.67 21.01 61.08
C ILE A 156 42.53 22.37 61.77
N ALA A 157 41.46 23.13 61.50
CA ALA A 157 41.24 24.41 62.16
C ALA A 157 41.10 24.29 63.69
N LYS A 158 40.38 23.27 64.20
CA LYS A 158 40.26 23.00 65.66
C LYS A 158 41.59 22.65 66.31
N GLU A 159 42.41 21.84 65.63
CA GLU A 159 43.74 21.46 66.12
C GLU A 159 44.68 22.67 66.19
N LEU A 160 44.66 23.53 65.17
CA LEU A 160 45.45 24.77 65.14
C LEU A 160 45.00 25.78 66.22
N LEU A 161 43.69 25.90 66.49
CA LEU A 161 43.17 26.74 67.58
C LEU A 161 43.61 26.23 68.97
N SER A 162 43.66 24.91 69.16
CA SER A 162 44.11 24.30 70.42
C SER A 162 45.58 24.61 70.74
N LEU A 163 46.40 24.84 69.70
CA LEU A 163 47.80 25.26 69.81
C LEU A 163 47.98 26.77 70.04
N HIS A 164 46.89 27.52 70.30
CA HIS A 164 46.88 28.98 70.54
C HIS A 164 47.40 29.83 69.36
N LEU A 165 47.26 29.33 68.12
CA LEU A 165 47.59 30.11 66.92
C LEU A 165 46.52 31.19 66.68
N PRO A 166 46.91 32.41 66.28
CA PRO A 166 45.97 33.50 66.01
C PRO A 166 45.08 33.20 64.79
N ILE A 167 43.81 33.62 64.88
CA ILE A 167 42.74 33.38 63.89
C ILE A 167 43.16 33.71 62.45
N LEU A 168 43.94 34.79 62.25
CA LEU A 168 44.45 35.18 60.93
C LEU A 168 45.35 34.11 60.27
N GLN A 169 46.17 33.38 61.05
CA GLN A 169 47.01 32.31 60.53
C GLN A 169 46.22 31.04 60.24
N VAL A 170 45.19 30.74 61.05
CA VAL A 170 44.28 29.61 60.81
C VAL A 170 43.47 29.83 59.52
N MET A 171 43.02 31.06 59.26
CA MET A 171 42.39 31.45 58.00
C MET A 171 43.31 31.24 56.79
N GLN A 172 44.58 31.66 56.89
CA GLN A 172 45.56 31.49 55.82
C GLN A 172 45.88 30.01 55.52
N ALA A 173 45.92 29.16 56.55
CA ALA A 173 46.27 27.75 56.41
C ALA A 173 45.11 26.86 55.91
N THR A 174 43.87 27.13 56.34
CA THR A 174 42.71 26.27 56.05
C THR A 174 41.79 26.82 54.96
N GLY A 175 41.92 28.11 54.64
CA GLY A 175 41.07 28.82 53.67
C GLY A 175 39.62 29.00 54.13
N LEU A 176 39.33 28.86 55.42
CA LEU A 176 38.01 29.06 56.02
C LEU A 176 37.76 30.55 56.33
N THR A 177 36.48 30.95 56.36
CA THR A 177 36.11 32.34 56.72
C THR A 177 36.19 32.56 58.22
N LYS A 178 36.37 33.83 58.64
CA LYS A 178 36.46 34.21 60.05
C LYS A 178 35.26 33.70 60.86
N ASP A 179 34.05 33.88 60.33
CA ASP A 179 32.80 33.44 60.97
C ASP A 179 32.73 31.91 61.19
N GLN A 180 33.31 31.13 60.28
CA GLN A 180 33.36 29.66 60.40
C GLN A 180 34.35 29.19 61.46
N ILE A 181 35.36 29.99 61.79
CA ILE A 181 36.37 29.69 62.81
C ILE A 181 35.88 30.14 64.18
N GLU A 182 35.26 31.32 64.29
CA GLU A 182 34.68 31.83 65.55
C GLU A 182 33.52 30.93 66.06
N GLN A 183 32.76 30.30 65.15
CA GLN A 183 31.74 29.29 65.52
C GLN A 183 32.33 28.00 66.11
N LEU A 184 33.63 27.76 65.99
CA LEU A 184 34.32 26.61 66.60
C LEU A 184 34.91 26.91 67.99
N GLU A 185 34.97 28.19 68.36
CA GLU A 185 35.57 28.70 69.59
C GLU A 185 34.54 28.88 70.74
N ASN A 186 33.24 28.94 70.41
CA ASN A 186 32.11 28.81 71.35
C ASN A 186 31.74 27.36 71.62
#